data_AF-A0A533I3U0-F1
#
_entry.id   AF-A0A533I3U0-F1
#
_cell.length_a   1.000
_cell.length_b   1.000
_cell.length_c   1.000
_cell.angle_alpha   90.00
_cell.angle_beta   90.00
_cell.angle_gamma   90.00
#
_symmetry.space_group_name_H-M   'P 1'
#
loop_
_entity.id
_entity.type
_entity.pdbx_description
1 polymer ?
#
loop_
_entity_poly.entity_id
_entity_poly.type
_entity_poly.pdbx_seq_one_letter_code
_entity_poly.pdbx_strand_id
1 'polypeptide(L)'
;MAEHDKIRALIAEIATRHGVALSPDDPLLILQTINTMLLGESADAQQAQLQAFKSELEEMSSRWGVEINAKAESILNAALEASEAAMRQRMAEYAKKLVDDVAAEVSKGLGKPLADGQAIANRNLIASGLSIGAAIIIALVAILKF
;
A
#
# COMPACT_ATOMS: atom_id res chain seq x y z
N MET A 1 -61.59 -2.98 -17.75
CA MET A 1 -62.88 -2.58 -17.15
C MET A 1 -62.75 -1.39 -16.21
N ALA A 2 -61.77 -1.34 -15.29
CA ALA A 2 -61.64 -0.27 -14.30
C ALA A 2 -61.40 1.16 -14.84
N GLU A 3 -60.81 1.33 -16.03
CA GLU A 3 -60.43 2.65 -16.56
C GLU A 3 -61.60 3.40 -17.22
N HIS A 4 -62.44 2.69 -17.98
CA HIS A 4 -63.67 3.27 -18.55
C HIS A 4 -64.65 3.71 -17.47
N ASP A 5 -64.73 2.99 -16.34
CA ASP A 5 -65.57 3.37 -15.21
C ASP A 5 -65.04 4.63 -14.50
N LYS A 6 -63.72 4.76 -14.36
CA LYS A 6 -63.08 5.99 -13.85
C LYS A 6 -63.33 7.19 -14.75
N ILE A 7 -63.25 7.01 -16.07
CA ILE A 7 -63.52 8.08 -17.04
C ILE A 7 -65.00 8.50 -16.97
N ARG A 8 -65.94 7.56 -16.89
CA ARG A 8 -67.37 7.88 -16.74
C ARG A 8 -67.68 8.61 -15.42
N ALA A 9 -67.04 8.20 -14.33
CA ALA A 9 -67.14 8.89 -13.05
C ALA A 9 -66.58 10.33 -13.13
N LEU A 10 -65.46 10.53 -13.83
CA LEU A 10 -64.87 11.86 -14.05
C LEU A 10 -65.79 12.77 -14.88
N ILE A 11 -66.42 12.23 -15.93
CA ILE A 11 -67.41 12.98 -16.74
C ILE A 11 -68.60 13.41 -15.88
N ALA A 12 -69.12 12.52 -15.03
CA ALA A 12 -70.22 12.83 -14.12
C ALA A 12 -69.83 13.87 -13.05
N GLU A 13 -68.58 13.83 -12.56
CA GLU A 13 -68.07 14.82 -11.60
C GLU A 13 -67.88 16.20 -12.25
N ILE A 14 -67.35 16.26 -13.47
CA ILE A 14 -67.20 17.52 -14.22
C ILE A 14 -68.57 18.15 -14.49
N ALA A 15 -69.57 17.35 -14.87
CA ALA A 15 -70.93 17.81 -15.10
C ALA A 15 -71.59 18.37 -13.83
N THR A 16 -71.35 17.76 -12.67
CA THR A 16 -71.92 18.21 -11.38
C THR A 16 -71.19 19.43 -10.79
N ARG A 17 -69.87 19.54 -10.92
CA ARG A 17 -69.10 20.68 -10.38
C ARG A 17 -69.09 21.90 -11.28
N HIS A 18 -69.07 21.70 -12.60
CA HIS A 18 -68.86 22.78 -13.56
C HIS A 18 -70.06 23.03 -14.48
N GLY A 19 -71.11 22.20 -14.41
CA GLY A 19 -72.34 22.37 -15.19
C GLY A 19 -72.20 22.10 -16.69
N VAL A 20 -71.08 21.49 -17.11
CA VAL A 20 -70.78 21.19 -18.52
C VAL A 20 -70.97 19.70 -18.78
N ALA A 21 -71.89 19.36 -19.70
CA ALA A 21 -72.09 17.99 -20.13
C ALA A 21 -71.08 17.62 -21.22
N LEU A 22 -70.17 16.70 -20.91
CA LEU A 22 -69.14 16.21 -21.84
C LEU A 22 -69.59 14.86 -22.44
N SER A 23 -69.56 14.74 -23.77
CA SER A 23 -69.87 13.48 -24.47
C SER A 23 -68.62 12.59 -24.56
N PRO A 24 -68.74 11.25 -24.61
CA PRO A 24 -67.62 10.35 -24.86
C PRO A 24 -66.82 10.68 -26.15
N ASP A 25 -67.48 11.25 -27.16
CA ASP A 25 -66.88 11.65 -28.44
C ASP A 25 -66.38 13.12 -28.44
N ASP A 26 -66.38 13.78 -27.29
CA ASP A 26 -65.86 15.15 -27.17
C ASP A 26 -64.35 15.16 -27.45
N PRO A 27 -63.86 16.07 -28.32
CA PRO A 27 -62.43 16.21 -28.60
C PRO A 27 -61.54 16.34 -27.35
N LEU A 28 -62.05 16.90 -26.25
CA LEU A 28 -61.33 17.01 -24.98
C LEU A 28 -61.10 15.63 -24.33
N LEU A 29 -62.04 14.71 -24.43
CA LEU A 29 -61.87 13.34 -23.90
C LEU A 29 -60.95 12.50 -24.79
N ILE A 30 -60.97 12.72 -26.10
CA ILE A 30 -60.02 12.09 -27.02
C ILE A 30 -58.59 12.54 -26.67
N LEU A 31 -58.36 13.84 -26.43
CA LEU A 31 -57.07 14.35 -25.97
C LEU A 31 -56.65 13.77 -24.62
N GLN A 32 -57.56 13.65 -23.66
CA GLN A 32 -57.28 13.03 -22.36
C GLN A 32 -56.87 11.57 -22.50
N THR A 33 -57.54 10.82 -23.38
CA THR A 33 -57.24 9.42 -23.67
C THR A 33 -55.87 9.29 -24.32
N ILE A 34 -55.58 10.10 -25.34
CA ILE A 34 -54.26 10.14 -25.99
C ILE A 34 -53.17 10.50 -24.98
N ASN A 35 -53.39 11.51 -24.13
CA ASN A 35 -52.42 11.92 -23.11
C ASN A 35 -52.15 10.79 -22.10
N THR A 36 -53.19 10.07 -21.68
CA THR A 36 -53.04 8.94 -20.75
C THR A 36 -52.26 7.79 -21.39
N MET A 37 -52.52 7.47 -22.66
CA MET A 37 -51.72 6.47 -23.40
C MET A 37 -50.27 6.92 -23.56
N LEU A 38 -50.03 8.19 -23.90
CA LEU A 38 -48.69 8.75 -24.12
C LEU A 38 -47.87 8.79 -22.83
N LEU A 39 -48.51 9.08 -21.69
CA LEU A 39 -47.90 8.99 -20.36
C LEU A 39 -47.56 7.54 -19.98
N GLY A 40 -48.45 6.59 -20.31
CA GLY A 40 -48.20 5.16 -20.13
C GLY A 40 -47.01 4.68 -20.96
N GLU A 41 -47.01 4.95 -22.28
CA GLU A 41 -45.90 4.61 -23.17
C GLU A 41 -44.59 5.30 -22.76
N SER A 42 -44.66 6.54 -22.28
CA SER A 42 -43.48 7.25 -21.76
C SER A 42 -42.92 6.59 -20.50
N ALA A 43 -43.79 6.13 -19.59
CA ALA A 43 -43.37 5.42 -18.38
C ALA A 43 -42.74 4.07 -18.73
N ASP A 44 -43.32 3.32 -19.66
CA ASP A 44 -42.79 2.05 -20.14
C ASP A 44 -41.43 2.22 -20.83
N ALA A 45 -41.30 3.24 -21.68
CA ALA A 45 -40.03 3.58 -22.33
C ALA A 45 -38.95 3.98 -21.31
N GLN A 46 -39.29 4.79 -20.31
CA GLN A 46 -38.36 5.14 -19.22
C GLN A 46 -37.96 3.92 -18.40
N GLN A 47 -38.89 3.01 -18.14
CA GLN A 47 -38.59 1.78 -17.40
C GLN A 47 -37.69 0.82 -18.20
N ALA A 48 -37.89 0.71 -19.50
CA ALA A 48 -37.00 -0.05 -20.38
C ALA A 48 -35.58 0.56 -20.39
N GLN A 49 -35.48 1.88 -20.46
CA GLN A 49 -34.20 2.58 -20.44
C GLN A 49 -33.47 2.42 -19.10
N LEU A 50 -34.20 2.46 -17.97
CA LEU A 50 -33.64 2.20 -16.64
C LEU A 50 -33.14 0.76 -16.50
N GLN A 51 -33.86 -0.22 -17.05
CA GLN A 51 -33.41 -1.61 -17.05
C GLN A 51 -32.12 -1.80 -17.86
N ALA A 52 -32.05 -1.19 -19.05
CA ALA A 52 -30.84 -1.21 -19.87
C ALA A 52 -29.66 -0.56 -19.14
N PHE A 53 -29.86 0.62 -18.56
CA PHE A 53 -28.83 1.32 -17.78
C PHE A 53 -28.34 0.50 -16.58
N LYS A 54 -29.26 -0.17 -15.87
CA LYS A 54 -28.90 -1.07 -14.77
C LYS A 54 -28.05 -2.25 -15.25
N SER A 55 -28.43 -2.87 -16.37
CA SER A 55 -27.66 -3.96 -16.97
C SER A 55 -26.25 -3.51 -17.37
N GLU A 56 -26.12 -2.34 -18.00
CA GLU A 56 -24.82 -1.77 -18.37
C GLU A 56 -23.97 -1.45 -17.14
N LEU A 57 -24.57 -0.95 -16.06
CA LEU A 57 -23.88 -0.73 -14.78
C LEU A 57 -23.39 -2.02 -14.15
N GLU A 58 -24.18 -3.09 -14.18
CA GLU A 58 -23.78 -4.41 -13.68
C GLU A 58 -22.61 -4.98 -14.49
N GLU A 59 -22.65 -4.87 -15.82
CA GLU A 59 -21.55 -5.27 -16.70
C GLU A 59 -20.28 -4.45 -16.41
N MET A 60 -20.40 -3.12 -16.37
CA MET A 60 -19.27 -2.23 -16.15
C MET A 60 -18.69 -2.41 -14.74
N SER A 61 -19.52 -2.62 -13.72
CA SER A 61 -19.08 -2.90 -12.35
C SER A 61 -18.32 -4.23 -12.27
N SER A 62 -18.82 -5.28 -12.93
CA SER A 62 -18.14 -6.58 -13.00
C SER A 62 -16.77 -6.44 -13.65
N ARG A 63 -16.68 -5.73 -14.79
CA ARG A 63 -15.41 -5.49 -15.48
C ARG A 63 -14.46 -4.65 -14.63
N TRP A 64 -14.97 -3.60 -14.00
CA TRP A 64 -14.16 -2.70 -13.18
C TRP A 64 -13.56 -3.41 -11.96
N GLY A 65 -14.31 -4.32 -11.32
CA GLY A 65 -13.80 -5.12 -10.21
C GLY A 65 -12.60 -6.00 -10.59
N VAL A 66 -12.63 -6.60 -11.79
CA VAL A 66 -11.52 -7.41 -12.31
C VAL A 66 -10.33 -6.51 -12.68
N GLU A 67 -10.57 -5.41 -13.39
CA GLU A 67 -9.52 -4.48 -13.82
C GLU A 67 -8.82 -3.78 -12.65
N ILE A 68 -9.56 -3.38 -11.60
CA ILE A 68 -8.96 -2.81 -10.38
C ILE A 68 -8.07 -3.85 -9.70
N ASN A 69 -8.54 -5.08 -9.53
CA ASN A 69 -7.76 -6.11 -8.84
C ASN A 69 -6.45 -6.41 -9.59
N ALA A 70 -6.53 -6.59 -10.90
CA ALA A 70 -5.34 -6.82 -11.72
C ALA A 70 -4.34 -5.65 -11.63
N LYS A 71 -4.83 -4.41 -11.63
CA LYS A 71 -3.97 -3.22 -11.51
C LYS A 71 -3.42 -3.02 -10.11
N ALA A 72 -4.20 -3.32 -9.08
CA ALA A 72 -3.75 -3.29 -7.69
C ALA A 72 -2.66 -4.33 -7.45
N GLU A 73 -2.83 -5.55 -7.96
CA GLU A 73 -1.85 -6.63 -7.87
C GLU A 73 -0.56 -6.29 -8.64
N SER A 74 -0.67 -5.69 -9.82
CA SER A 74 0.49 -5.19 -10.57
C SER A 74 1.27 -4.11 -9.81
N ILE A 75 0.57 -3.11 -9.26
CA ILE A 75 1.21 -2.04 -8.47
C ILE A 75 1.84 -2.62 -7.20
N LEU A 76 1.14 -3.53 -6.52
CA LEU A 76 1.64 -4.18 -5.32
C LEU A 76 2.91 -4.98 -5.62
N ASN A 77 2.93 -5.76 -6.69
CA ASN A 77 4.11 -6.54 -7.09
C ASN A 77 5.29 -5.62 -7.46
N ALA A 78 5.05 -4.55 -8.21
CA ALA A 78 6.08 -3.57 -8.53
C ALA A 78 6.64 -2.89 -7.26
N ALA A 79 5.77 -2.56 -6.30
CA ALA A 79 6.18 -2.00 -5.02
C ALA A 79 6.97 -3.02 -4.17
N LEU A 80 6.57 -4.30 -4.19
CA LEU A 80 7.26 -5.38 -3.48
C LEU A 80 8.66 -5.60 -4.04
N GLU A 81 8.80 -5.65 -5.36
CA GLU A 81 10.07 -5.84 -6.06
C GLU A 81 11.02 -4.65 -5.79
N ALA A 82 10.49 -3.42 -5.85
CA ALA A 82 11.24 -2.23 -5.47
C ALA A 82 11.68 -2.25 -4.00
N SER A 83 10.80 -2.71 -3.10
CA SER A 83 11.11 -2.85 -1.67
C SER A 83 12.20 -3.91 -1.42
N GLU A 84 12.11 -5.07 -2.08
CA GLU A 84 13.08 -6.14 -1.98
C GLU A 84 14.46 -5.70 -2.49
N ALA A 85 14.50 -5.00 -3.63
CA ALA A 85 15.72 -4.44 -4.19
C ALA A 85 16.35 -3.41 -3.23
N ALA A 86 15.56 -2.48 -2.72
CA ALA A 86 16.02 -1.49 -1.75
C ALA A 86 16.51 -2.15 -0.45
N MET A 87 15.83 -3.19 0.02
CA MET A 87 16.21 -3.92 1.23
C MET A 87 17.51 -4.69 1.03
N ARG A 88 17.70 -5.36 -0.11
CA ARG A 88 18.98 -6.03 -0.45
C ARG A 88 20.14 -5.04 -0.48
N GLN A 89 19.94 -3.89 -1.13
CA GLN A 89 20.98 -2.86 -1.19
C GLN A 89 21.34 -2.35 0.20
N ARG A 90 20.34 -1.95 1.00
CA ARG A 90 20.58 -1.51 2.38
C ARG A 90 21.24 -2.60 3.21
N MET A 91 20.78 -3.85 3.11
CA MET A 91 21.36 -4.95 3.88
C MET A 91 22.84 -5.17 3.55
N ALA A 92 23.21 -5.08 2.27
CA ALA A 92 24.61 -5.17 1.86
C ALA A 92 25.45 -4.00 2.41
N GLU A 93 24.93 -2.77 2.36
CA GLU A 93 25.60 -1.59 2.92
C GLU A 93 25.74 -1.67 4.45
N TYR A 94 24.70 -2.13 5.15
CA TYR A 94 24.73 -2.33 6.60
C TYR A 94 25.67 -3.47 6.99
N ALA A 95 25.66 -4.60 6.28
CA ALA A 95 26.58 -5.70 6.55
C ALA A 95 28.04 -5.26 6.40
N LYS A 96 28.35 -4.48 5.35
CA LYS A 96 29.69 -3.91 5.17
C LYS A 96 30.07 -2.96 6.31
N LYS A 97 29.19 -2.02 6.67
CA LYS A 97 29.41 -1.10 7.79
C LYS A 97 29.59 -1.83 9.11
N LEU A 98 28.79 -2.85 9.39
CA LEU A 98 28.92 -3.67 10.60
C LEU A 98 30.25 -4.40 10.64
N VAL A 99 30.72 -4.95 9.53
CA VAL A 99 32.05 -5.57 9.44
C VAL A 99 33.15 -4.53 9.68
N ASP A 100 33.05 -3.35 9.08
CA ASP A 100 34.02 -2.27 9.25
C ASP A 100 34.03 -1.76 10.71
N ASP A 101 32.86 -1.57 11.32
CA ASP A 101 32.72 -1.15 12.72
C ASP A 101 33.25 -2.21 13.70
N VAL A 102 32.98 -3.49 13.45
CA VAL A 102 33.52 -4.59 14.25
C VAL A 102 35.04 -4.66 14.10
N ALA A 103 35.58 -4.52 12.88
CA ALA A 103 37.02 -4.50 12.65
C ALA A 103 37.69 -3.29 13.35
N ALA A 104 37.05 -2.13 13.33
CA ALA A 104 37.51 -0.94 14.04
C ALA A 104 37.49 -1.15 15.56
N GLU A 105 36.44 -1.73 16.12
CA GLU A 105 36.36 -1.97 17.56
C GLU A 105 37.34 -3.06 18.02
N VAL A 106 37.52 -4.12 17.22
CA VAL A 106 38.52 -5.17 17.48
C VAL A 106 39.93 -4.61 17.42
N SER A 107 40.26 -3.80 16.40
CA SER A 107 41.60 -3.19 16.29
C SER A 107 41.87 -2.18 17.41
N LYS A 108 40.86 -1.42 17.85
CA LYS A 108 40.96 -0.52 18.99
C LYS A 108 41.11 -1.27 20.32
N GLY A 109 40.38 -2.38 20.50
CA GLY A 109 40.45 -3.24 21.67
C GLY A 109 41.77 -4.00 21.78
N LEU A 110 42.34 -4.44 20.65
CA LEU A 110 43.60 -5.16 20.58
C LEU A 110 44.83 -4.25 20.47
N GLY A 111 44.67 -3.00 20.02
CA GLY A 111 45.78 -2.07 19.81
C GLY A 111 46.53 -1.72 21.08
N LYS A 112 45.81 -1.47 22.18
CA LYS A 112 46.42 -1.23 23.51
C LYS A 112 47.19 -2.45 24.05
N PRO A 113 46.59 -3.65 24.15
CA PRO A 113 47.31 -4.82 24.65
C PRO A 113 48.48 -5.25 23.75
N LEU A 114 48.42 -5.05 22.43
CA LEU A 114 49.59 -5.27 21.56
C LEU A 114 50.71 -4.25 21.82
N ALA A 115 50.37 -2.96 21.95
CA ALA A 115 51.35 -1.92 22.22
C ALA A 115 52.01 -2.11 23.59
N ASP A 116 51.21 -2.46 24.61
CA ASP A 116 51.68 -2.78 25.94
C ASP A 116 52.57 -4.03 25.94
N GLY A 117 52.19 -5.07 25.18
CA GLY A 117 52.99 -6.27 24.98
C GLY A 117 54.36 -5.99 24.34
N GLN A 118 54.40 -5.13 23.30
CA GLN A 118 55.66 -4.70 22.68
C GLN A 118 56.54 -3.88 23.64
N ALA A 119 55.93 -2.98 24.42
CA ALA A 119 56.65 -2.18 25.41
C ALA A 119 57.24 -3.07 26.53
N ILE A 120 56.49 -4.08 26.99
CA ILE A 120 56.97 -5.06 27.97
C ILE A 120 58.09 -5.92 27.38
N ALA A 121 57.95 -6.40 26.14
CA ALA A 121 58.97 -7.19 25.47
C ALA A 121 60.29 -6.42 25.31
N ASN A 122 60.22 -5.14 24.90
CA ASN A 122 61.40 -4.29 24.76
C ASN A 122 62.07 -4.01 26.12
N ARG A 123 61.28 -3.75 27.17
CA ARG A 123 61.79 -3.59 28.54
C ARG A 123 62.44 -4.87 29.07
N ASN A 124 61.88 -6.03 28.77
CA ASN A 124 62.45 -7.32 29.14
C ASN A 124 63.78 -7.59 28.43
N LEU A 125 63.88 -7.24 27.14
CA LEU A 125 65.12 -7.37 26.38
C LEU A 125 66.26 -6.56 27.02
N ILE A 126 65.99 -5.32 27.43
CA ILE A 126 66.95 -4.45 28.11
C ILE A 126 67.33 -5.03 29.48
N ALA A 127 66.34 -5.48 30.26
CA ALA A 127 66.58 -6.08 31.58
C ALA A 127 67.43 -7.35 31.50
N SER A 128 67.20 -8.19 30.49
CA SER A 128 67.99 -9.40 30.24
C SER A 128 69.44 -9.07 29.87
N GLY A 129 69.67 -8.05 29.04
CA GLY A 129 71.02 -7.58 28.73
C GLY A 129 71.77 -7.08 29.96
N LEU A 130 71.09 -6.31 30.83
CA LEU A 130 71.67 -5.83 32.08
C LEU A 130 71.96 -6.97 33.07
N SER A 131 71.06 -7.97 33.14
CA SER A 131 71.23 -9.18 33.95
C SER A 131 72.46 -9.99 33.52
N ILE A 132 72.65 -10.18 32.22
CA ILE A 132 73.83 -10.88 31.68
C ILE A 132 75.10 -10.10 32.02
N GLY A 133 75.10 -8.77 31.86
CA GLY A 133 76.24 -7.93 32.23
C GLY A 133 76.58 -8.02 33.73
N ALA A 134 75.57 -7.96 34.60
CA ALA A 134 75.76 -8.12 36.04
C ALA A 134 76.32 -9.52 36.39
N ALA A 135 75.82 -10.57 35.75
CA ALA A 135 76.32 -11.94 35.96
C ALA A 135 77.79 -12.08 35.53
N ILE A 136 78.20 -11.46 34.42
CA ILE A 136 79.59 -11.45 33.96
C ILE A 136 80.50 -10.74 34.97
N ILE A 137 80.08 -9.58 35.48
CA ILE A 137 80.85 -8.83 36.49
C ILE A 137 81.01 -9.64 37.77
N ILE A 138 79.94 -10.28 38.25
CA ILE A 138 79.98 -11.16 39.43
C ILE A 138 80.94 -12.34 39.20
N ALA A 139 80.88 -12.98 38.03
CA ALA A 139 81.78 -14.09 37.68
C ALA A 139 83.25 -13.64 37.64
N LEU A 140 83.55 -12.49 37.05
CA LEU A 140 84.91 -11.93 37.01
C LEU A 140 85.44 -11.60 38.40
N VAL A 141 84.62 -11.00 39.26
CA VAL A 141 85.00 -10.69 40.66
C VAL A 141 85.21 -11.96 41.47
N ALA A 142 84.42 -13.00 41.24
CA ALA A 142 84.60 -14.30 41.92
C ALA A 142 85.91 -14.99 41.50
N ILE A 143 86.28 -14.90 40.22
CA ILE A 143 87.55 -15.45 39.70
C ILE A 143 88.76 -14.68 40.24
N LEU A 144 88.67 -13.35 40.39
CA LEU A 144 89.77 -12.52 40.90
C LEU A 144 90.01 -12.63 42.42
N LYS A 145 89.05 -13.19 43.17
CA LYS A 145 89.11 -13.37 44.63
C LYS A 145 89.58 -14.78 45.05
N PHE A 146 89.79 -15.67 44.09
CA PHE A 146 90.46 -16.97 44.28
C PHE A 146 91.94 -16.85 43.90
#